data_AF-A0A529R4I8-F1
#
_entry.id   AF-A0A529R4I8-F1
#
_cell.length_a   1.000
_cell.length_b   1.000
_cell.length_c   1.000
_cell.angle_alpha   90.00
_cell.angle_beta   90.00
_cell.angle_gamma   90.00
#
_symmetry.space_group_name_H-M   'P 1'
#
loop_
_entity.id
_entity.type
_entity.pdbx_description
1 polymer ?
#
loop_
_entity_poly.entity_id
_entity_poly.type
_entity_poly.pdbx_seq_one_letter_code
_entity_poly.pdbx_strand_id
1 'polypeptide(L)'
;MRTSEVLRSSVFSALVALATLGAVGQAMAFDDKVFDDKTGVKPQSSPWAVFQFGFSAYKSGHKDQAVEAYKYAAENGQIGATWKLARMYAEGDGVTRDDYAAFKFFSEIVDQDVEPGSPEESYVSDALVALGDYLRKGIPGTPVEENDVAAQEYYMRAAANYRNPNAQFEI
;
A
#
# COMPACT_ATOMS: atom_id res chain seq x y z
N MET A 1 21.87 -30.33 72.29
CA MET A 1 20.39 -30.40 72.38
C MET A 1 19.86 -30.07 70.99
N ARG A 2 19.29 -31.03 70.25
CA ARG A 2 17.93 -31.60 70.34
C ARG A 2 16.88 -30.61 69.81
N THR A 3 16.20 -31.02 68.73
CA THR A 3 15.28 -30.24 67.88
C THR A 3 13.82 -30.34 68.31
N SER A 4 13.12 -29.20 68.33
CA SER A 4 11.66 -29.05 68.20
C SER A 4 11.38 -27.55 67.91
N GLU A 5 10.44 -27.07 67.09
CA GLU A 5 8.98 -27.33 67.04
C GLU A 5 8.28 -27.08 68.40
N VAL A 6 7.17 -26.35 68.54
CA VAL A 6 6.40 -25.43 67.66
C VAL A 6 5.95 -24.22 68.54
N LEU A 7 5.24 -23.16 68.14
CA LEU A 7 4.33 -22.87 67.01
C LEU A 7 4.31 -21.32 66.76
N ARG A 8 3.84 -20.85 65.60
CA ARG A 8 3.45 -19.43 65.40
C ARG A 8 1.93 -19.31 65.26
N SER A 9 1.25 -18.79 66.29
CA SER A 9 -0.15 -18.35 66.15
C SER A 9 -0.17 -16.92 65.59
N SER A 10 -0.82 -16.72 64.45
CA SER A 10 -0.89 -15.41 63.78
C SER A 10 -2.11 -15.34 62.85
N VAL A 11 -3.28 -15.06 63.44
CA VAL A 11 -4.52 -14.80 62.70
C VAL A 11 -5.24 -13.62 63.34
N PHE A 12 -5.22 -12.47 62.67
CA PHE A 12 -6.36 -11.55 62.48
C PHE A 12 -5.87 -10.21 61.89
N SER A 13 -6.16 -9.97 60.59
CA SER A 13 -6.61 -8.66 60.08
C SER A 13 -6.92 -8.72 58.57
N ALA A 14 -8.07 -8.15 58.21
CA ALA A 14 -8.51 -7.64 56.91
C ALA A 14 -7.92 -8.24 55.60
N LEU A 15 -8.78 -8.95 54.86
CA LEU A 15 -8.65 -9.09 53.40
C LEU A 15 -8.71 -7.70 52.72
N VAL A 16 -7.71 -7.37 51.91
CA VAL A 16 -7.80 -6.30 50.90
C VAL A 16 -7.58 -6.94 49.52
N ALA A 17 -8.67 -7.21 48.82
CA ALA A 17 -8.64 -7.80 47.48
C ALA A 17 -8.34 -6.73 46.42
N LEU A 18 -7.07 -6.34 46.31
CA LEU A 18 -6.59 -5.51 45.20
C LEU A 18 -6.52 -6.36 43.93
N ALA A 19 -7.60 -6.32 43.14
CA ALA A 19 -7.69 -7.02 41.87
C ALA A 19 -6.60 -6.49 40.91
N THR A 20 -5.77 -7.39 40.40
CA THR A 20 -4.79 -7.05 39.35
C THR A 20 -5.55 -6.75 38.06
N LEU A 21 -5.73 -5.46 37.77
CA LEU A 21 -6.13 -4.97 36.45
C LEU A 21 -5.04 -5.33 35.44
N GLY A 22 -5.16 -6.53 34.87
CA GLY A 22 -4.37 -6.96 33.74
C GLY A 22 -4.73 -6.11 32.54
N ALA A 23 -3.97 -5.04 32.31
CA ALA A 23 -3.94 -4.29 31.06
C ALA A 23 -3.29 -5.14 29.95
N VAL A 24 -3.85 -6.32 29.69
CA VAL A 24 -3.65 -7.06 28.46
C VAL A 24 -4.11 -6.12 27.35
N GLY A 25 -3.19 -5.74 26.46
CA GLY A 25 -3.41 -4.66 25.53
C GLY A 25 -4.67 -4.87 24.71
N GLN A 26 -5.54 -3.86 24.68
CA GLN A 26 -6.55 -3.75 23.63
C GLN A 26 -5.79 -3.49 22.33
N ALA A 27 -5.37 -4.58 21.67
CA ALA A 27 -5.11 -4.56 20.25
C ALA A 27 -6.42 -4.07 19.60
N MET A 28 -6.36 -2.87 19.00
CA MET A 28 -7.52 -2.26 18.34
C MET A 28 -8.02 -3.23 17.28
N ALA A 29 -9.18 -3.84 17.51
CA ALA A 29 -9.81 -4.71 16.54
C ALA A 29 -10.31 -3.82 15.38
N PHE A 30 -9.53 -3.78 14.29
CA PHE A 30 -9.91 -3.13 13.02
C PHE A 30 -10.98 -3.97 12.29
N ASP A 31 -12.09 -4.24 12.97
CA ASP A 31 -13.23 -5.05 12.49
C ASP A 31 -14.47 -4.20 12.18
N ASP A 32 -14.27 -2.89 11.97
CA ASP A 32 -15.27 -2.08 11.26
C ASP A 32 -15.08 -2.31 9.75
N LYS A 33 -15.68 -3.40 9.26
CA LYS A 33 -15.53 -3.91 7.88
C LYS A 33 -15.50 -2.77 6.85
N VAL A 34 -14.42 -2.67 6.05
CA VAL A 34 -14.31 -1.64 4.99
C VAL A 34 -15.41 -1.77 3.94
N PHE A 35 -16.00 -2.96 3.80
CA PHE A 35 -17.11 -3.27 2.91
C PHE A 35 -18.36 -3.68 3.70
N ASP A 36 -19.55 -3.32 3.20
CA ASP A 36 -20.78 -4.06 3.51
C ASP A 36 -20.76 -5.42 2.79
N ASP A 37 -21.54 -6.40 3.24
CA ASP A 37 -21.64 -7.75 2.66
C ASP A 37 -22.34 -7.76 1.27
N LYS A 38 -22.37 -6.60 0.59
CA LYS A 38 -23.02 -6.27 -0.69
C LYS A 38 -22.15 -5.36 -1.57
N THR A 39 -20.89 -5.74 -1.74
CA THR A 39 -19.98 -5.26 -2.81
C THR A 39 -19.73 -3.75 -2.88
N GLY A 40 -19.64 -3.04 -1.75
CA GLY A 40 -19.32 -1.60 -1.74
C GLY A 40 -18.43 -1.18 -0.57
N VAL A 41 -17.42 -0.36 -0.86
CA VAL A 41 -16.62 0.39 0.13
C VAL A 41 -17.55 1.32 0.92
N LYS A 42 -17.43 1.34 2.25
CA LYS A 42 -18.12 2.35 3.08
C LYS A 42 -17.52 3.75 2.80
N PRO A 43 -18.31 4.76 2.39
CA PRO A 43 -17.78 6.11 2.10
C PRO A 43 -17.14 6.85 3.29
N GLN A 44 -17.21 6.28 4.49
CA GLN A 44 -16.57 6.79 5.71
C GLN A 44 -15.21 6.13 5.99
N SER A 45 -14.82 5.09 5.23
CA SER A 45 -13.50 4.45 5.38
C SER A 45 -12.39 5.36 4.85
N SER A 46 -11.31 5.49 5.62
CA SER A 46 -10.17 6.32 5.22
C SER A 46 -9.47 5.71 3.99
N PRO A 47 -8.95 6.53 3.05
CA PRO A 47 -8.36 6.04 1.81
C PRO A 47 -7.24 5.01 2.03
N TRP A 48 -6.42 5.23 3.06
CA TRP A 48 -5.38 4.30 3.49
C TRP A 48 -5.93 2.94 3.96
N ALA A 49 -7.03 2.92 4.72
CA ALA A 49 -7.68 1.67 5.14
C ALA A 49 -8.28 0.91 3.94
N VAL A 50 -8.81 1.62 2.95
CA VAL A 50 -9.31 1.02 1.71
C VAL A 50 -8.16 0.47 0.86
N PHE A 51 -7.03 1.18 0.76
CA PHE A 51 -5.80 0.67 0.12
C PHE A 51 -5.28 -0.60 0.83
N GLN A 52 -5.25 -0.62 2.16
CA GLN A 52 -4.86 -1.82 2.93
C GLN A 52 -5.81 -3.00 2.70
N PHE A 53 -7.12 -2.75 2.62
CA PHE A 53 -8.08 -3.78 2.20
C PHE A 53 -7.77 -4.29 0.80
N GLY A 54 -7.58 -3.40 -0.18
CA GLY A 54 -7.29 -3.77 -1.57
C GLY A 54 -6.04 -4.65 -1.70
N PHE A 55 -4.99 -4.33 -0.92
CA PHE A 55 -3.78 -5.15 -0.81
C PHE A 55 -4.04 -6.53 -0.18
N SER A 56 -4.95 -6.63 0.78
CA SER A 56 -5.36 -7.90 1.39
C SER A 56 -6.20 -8.75 0.42
N ALA A 57 -7.18 -8.14 -0.25
CA ALA A 57 -8.04 -8.75 -1.25
C ALA A 57 -7.22 -9.29 -2.43
N TYR A 58 -6.31 -8.49 -2.98
CA TYR A 58 -5.38 -8.85 -4.05
C TYR A 58 -4.55 -10.10 -3.71
N LYS A 59 -3.89 -10.10 -2.53
CA LYS A 59 -3.12 -11.26 -2.04
C LYS A 59 -3.97 -12.52 -1.83
N SER A 60 -5.27 -12.34 -1.59
CA SER A 60 -6.24 -13.41 -1.39
C SER A 60 -6.91 -13.89 -2.69
N GLY A 61 -6.55 -13.32 -3.84
CA GLY A 61 -7.11 -13.65 -5.16
C GLY A 61 -8.40 -12.90 -5.53
N HIS A 62 -8.96 -12.09 -4.64
CA HIS A 62 -10.15 -11.26 -4.87
C HIS A 62 -9.75 -9.97 -5.61
N LYS A 63 -9.34 -10.13 -6.88
CA LYS A 63 -8.74 -9.05 -7.68
C LYS A 63 -9.78 -8.01 -8.10
N ASP A 64 -11.01 -8.41 -8.32
CA ASP A 64 -12.18 -7.55 -8.51
C ASP A 64 -12.37 -6.59 -7.32
N GLN A 65 -12.38 -7.12 -6.09
CA GLN A 65 -12.49 -6.33 -4.87
C GLN A 65 -11.27 -5.42 -4.66
N ALA A 66 -10.08 -5.88 -5.08
CA ALA A 66 -8.87 -5.08 -5.05
C ALA A 66 -8.93 -3.88 -6.02
N VAL A 67 -9.43 -4.07 -7.25
CA VAL A 67 -9.59 -2.99 -8.23
C VAL A 67 -10.51 -1.89 -7.70
N GLU A 68 -11.69 -2.22 -7.20
CA GLU A 68 -12.62 -1.20 -6.67
C GLU A 68 -12.07 -0.50 -5.42
N ALA A 69 -11.36 -1.23 -4.55
CA ALA A 69 -10.69 -0.63 -3.40
C ALA A 69 -9.53 0.31 -3.82
N TYR A 70 -8.72 -0.08 -4.80
CA TYR A 70 -7.63 0.76 -5.30
C TYR A 70 -8.15 1.98 -6.07
N LYS A 71 -9.25 1.88 -6.82
CA LYS A 71 -9.93 3.04 -7.46
C LYS A 71 -10.31 4.09 -6.43
N TYR A 72 -11.10 3.72 -5.43
CA TYR A 72 -11.51 4.63 -4.36
C TYR A 72 -10.31 5.26 -3.65
N ALA A 73 -9.26 4.47 -3.37
CA ALA A 73 -8.06 4.97 -2.72
C ALA A 73 -7.26 5.94 -3.61
N ALA A 74 -7.12 5.66 -4.91
CA ALA A 74 -6.46 6.53 -5.89
C ALA A 74 -7.22 7.86 -6.08
N GLU A 75 -8.55 7.80 -6.26
CA GLU A 75 -9.45 8.96 -6.32
C GLU A 75 -9.36 9.86 -5.06
N ASN A 76 -8.87 9.30 -3.94
CA ASN A 76 -8.62 10.01 -2.69
C ASN A 76 -7.12 10.13 -2.36
N GLY A 77 -6.27 10.24 -3.39
CA GLY A 77 -4.87 10.65 -3.28
C GLY A 77 -3.90 9.61 -2.71
N GLN A 78 -4.25 8.32 -2.69
CA GLN A 78 -3.31 7.26 -2.32
C GLN A 78 -2.47 6.87 -3.54
N ILE A 79 -1.33 7.53 -3.73
CA ILE A 79 -0.40 7.30 -4.86
C ILE A 79 0.02 5.82 -5.02
N GLY A 80 0.16 5.07 -3.91
CA GLY A 80 0.41 3.63 -3.94
C GLY A 80 -0.76 2.78 -4.47
N ALA A 81 -2.00 3.29 -4.39
CA ALA A 81 -3.17 2.70 -5.02
C ALA A 81 -3.23 3.01 -6.53
N THR A 82 -2.91 4.25 -6.93
CA THR A 82 -2.73 4.61 -8.35
C THR A 82 -1.67 3.71 -9.00
N TRP A 83 -0.53 3.48 -8.32
CA TRP A 83 0.54 2.58 -8.79
C TRP A 83 0.08 1.12 -8.91
N LYS A 84 -0.78 0.66 -7.99
CA LYS A 84 -1.37 -0.68 -8.09
C LYS A 84 -2.33 -0.81 -9.27
N LEU A 85 -3.18 0.18 -9.53
CA LEU A 85 -4.04 0.20 -10.72
C LEU A 85 -3.22 0.22 -12.00
N ALA A 86 -2.23 1.10 -12.09
CA ALA A 86 -1.34 1.21 -13.26
C ALA A 86 -0.73 -0.14 -13.63
N ARG A 87 -0.20 -0.86 -12.64
CA ARG A 87 0.33 -2.22 -12.82
C ARG A 87 -0.73 -3.25 -13.18
N MET A 88 -1.91 -3.24 -12.55
CA MET A 88 -2.99 -4.18 -12.88
C MET A 88 -3.46 -3.99 -14.33
N TYR A 89 -3.54 -2.76 -14.84
CA TYR A 89 -3.84 -2.47 -16.24
C TYR A 89 -2.70 -2.85 -17.21
N ALA A 90 -1.43 -2.66 -16.82
CA ALA A 90 -0.27 -3.06 -17.63
C ALA A 90 -0.13 -4.59 -17.72
N GLU A 91 -0.39 -5.30 -16.62
CA GLU A 91 -0.25 -6.76 -16.53
C GLU A 91 -1.51 -7.49 -17.03
N GLY A 92 -2.67 -6.81 -17.07
CA GLY A 92 -3.98 -7.42 -17.33
C GLY A 92 -4.48 -8.27 -16.16
N ASP A 93 -4.11 -7.89 -14.92
CA ASP A 93 -4.37 -8.70 -13.74
C ASP A 93 -5.64 -8.26 -13.01
N GLY A 94 -6.71 -9.06 -13.09
CA GLY A 94 -8.02 -8.72 -12.55
C GLY A 94 -8.82 -7.69 -13.38
N VAL A 95 -8.18 -7.07 -14.37
CA VAL A 95 -8.78 -6.16 -15.36
C VAL A 95 -8.40 -6.60 -16.77
N THR A 96 -9.12 -6.15 -17.79
CA THR A 96 -8.61 -6.24 -19.17
C THR A 96 -7.34 -5.40 -19.29
N ARG A 97 -6.29 -5.95 -19.91
CA ARG A 97 -5.04 -5.22 -20.16
C ARG A 97 -5.33 -3.96 -20.97
N ASP A 98 -4.86 -2.81 -20.46
CA ASP A 98 -4.94 -1.51 -21.13
C ASP A 98 -3.66 -0.73 -20.79
N ASP A 99 -2.66 -0.86 -21.66
CA ASP A 99 -1.39 -0.18 -21.55
C ASP A 99 -1.54 1.36 -21.57
N TYR A 100 -2.60 1.90 -22.18
CA TYR A 100 -2.85 3.33 -22.22
C TYR A 100 -3.47 3.84 -20.91
N ALA A 101 -4.36 3.06 -20.29
CA ALA A 101 -4.80 3.30 -18.92
C ALA A 101 -3.61 3.28 -17.95
N ALA A 102 -2.76 2.25 -18.04
CA ALA A 102 -1.55 2.13 -17.25
C ALA A 102 -0.62 3.34 -17.42
N PHE A 103 -0.31 3.73 -18.65
CA PHE A 103 0.51 4.90 -18.96
C PHE A 103 -0.02 6.17 -18.28
N LYS A 104 -1.32 6.47 -18.41
CA LYS A 104 -1.93 7.66 -17.77
C LYS A 104 -1.82 7.63 -16.24
N PHE A 105 -2.03 6.48 -15.61
CA PHE A 105 -1.87 6.35 -14.15
C PHE A 105 -0.39 6.50 -13.73
N PHE A 106 0.58 6.03 -14.53
CA PHE A 106 1.99 6.29 -14.28
C PHE A 106 2.36 7.77 -14.49
N SER A 107 1.74 8.47 -15.45
CA SER A 107 1.90 9.94 -15.60
C SER A 107 1.36 10.68 -14.37
N GLU A 108 0.15 10.34 -13.91
CA GLU A 108 -0.48 10.92 -12.72
C GLU A 108 0.41 10.80 -11.45
N ILE A 109 1.12 9.68 -11.29
CA ILE A 109 2.08 9.45 -10.19
C ILE A 109 3.30 10.36 -10.30
N VAL A 110 3.76 10.66 -11.52
CA VAL A 110 4.95 11.48 -11.79
C VAL A 110 4.64 13.00 -11.77
N ASP A 111 3.38 13.36 -12.01
CA ASP A 111 2.87 14.73 -11.93
C ASP A 111 2.48 15.14 -10.49
N GLN A 112 2.49 14.21 -9.53
CA GLN A 112 2.26 14.49 -8.10
C GLN A 112 3.53 15.03 -7.42
N ASP A 113 3.36 16.10 -6.62
CA ASP A 113 4.42 16.64 -5.76
C ASP A 113 4.56 15.76 -4.51
N VAL A 114 5.72 15.10 -4.38
CA VAL A 114 6.00 14.08 -3.36
C VAL A 114 7.16 14.53 -2.48
N GLU A 115 6.94 14.54 -1.16
CA GLU A 115 7.92 14.99 -0.17
C GLU A 115 9.25 14.21 -0.29
N PRO A 116 10.41 14.88 -0.43
CA PRO A 116 11.70 14.21 -0.60
C PRO A 116 12.06 13.28 0.58
N GLY A 117 12.49 12.06 0.25
CA GLY A 117 12.78 11.00 1.21
C GLY A 117 11.56 10.29 1.83
N SER A 118 10.34 10.57 1.33
CA SER A 118 9.13 9.82 1.73
C SER A 118 9.09 8.41 1.11
N PRO A 119 8.37 7.45 1.72
CA PRO A 119 8.16 6.12 1.12
C PRO A 119 7.59 6.17 -0.31
N GLU A 120 6.78 7.18 -0.59
CA GLU A 120 6.07 7.41 -1.85
C GLU A 120 7.02 7.66 -3.04
N GLU A 121 8.26 8.12 -2.79
CA GLU A 121 9.32 8.23 -3.81
C GLU A 121 9.51 6.94 -4.60
N SER A 122 9.31 5.78 -3.96
CA SER A 122 9.46 4.47 -4.63
C SER A 122 8.45 4.26 -5.75
N TYR A 123 7.21 4.77 -5.59
CA TYR A 123 6.18 4.67 -6.62
C TYR A 123 6.46 5.62 -7.79
N VAL A 124 6.95 6.84 -7.51
CA VAL A 124 7.39 7.80 -8.54
C VAL A 124 8.57 7.23 -9.31
N SER A 125 9.56 6.69 -8.61
CA SER A 125 10.76 6.04 -9.15
C SER A 125 10.42 4.91 -10.13
N ASP A 126 9.51 4.00 -9.76
CA ASP A 126 9.05 2.92 -10.64
C ASP A 126 8.13 3.42 -11.78
N ALA A 127 7.30 4.44 -11.54
CA ALA A 127 6.44 5.02 -12.56
C ALA A 127 7.23 5.72 -13.67
N LEU A 128 8.31 6.43 -13.34
CA LEU A 128 9.25 6.99 -14.32
C LEU A 128 9.81 5.89 -15.23
N VAL A 129 10.27 4.76 -14.67
CA VAL A 129 10.78 3.63 -15.46
C VAL A 129 9.69 3.05 -16.38
N ALA A 130 8.46 2.89 -15.87
CA ALA A 130 7.33 2.41 -16.67
C ALA A 130 6.96 3.36 -17.83
N LEU A 131 6.99 4.68 -17.61
CA LEU A 131 6.77 5.67 -18.67
C LEU A 131 7.86 5.62 -19.74
N GLY A 132 9.13 5.49 -19.34
CA GLY A 132 10.23 5.28 -20.27
C GLY A 132 10.05 3.99 -21.09
N ASP A 133 9.63 2.91 -20.44
CA ASP A 133 9.38 1.63 -21.10
C ASP A 133 8.22 1.66 -22.10
N TYR A 134 7.21 2.49 -21.88
CA TYR A 134 6.16 2.74 -22.87
C TYR A 134 6.64 3.64 -24.01
N LEU A 135 7.34 4.74 -23.70
CA LEU A 135 7.80 5.69 -24.73
C LEU A 135 8.85 5.09 -25.66
N ARG A 136 9.72 4.20 -25.18
CA ARG A 136 10.67 3.42 -26.00
C ARG A 136 10.02 2.42 -26.99
N LYS A 137 8.69 2.24 -26.94
CA LYS A 137 7.95 1.26 -27.75
C LYS A 137 6.71 1.84 -28.46
N GLY A 138 6.27 3.01 -28.02
CA GLY A 138 4.91 3.50 -28.26
C GLY A 138 3.83 2.59 -27.64
N ILE A 139 2.57 3.01 -27.76
CA ILE A 139 1.40 2.20 -27.40
C ILE A 139 0.47 2.17 -28.63
N PRO A 140 0.46 1.06 -29.41
CA PRO A 140 -0.25 0.99 -30.68
C PRO A 140 -1.75 1.31 -30.58
N GLY A 141 -2.23 2.14 -31.50
CA GLY A 141 -3.64 2.59 -31.54
C GLY A 141 -3.97 3.76 -30.60
N THR A 142 -2.96 4.41 -30.03
CA THR A 142 -3.10 5.55 -29.10
C THR A 142 -2.26 6.75 -29.56
N PRO A 143 -2.39 7.93 -28.93
CA PRO A 143 -1.50 9.08 -29.17
C PRO A 143 -0.07 8.94 -28.59
N VAL A 144 0.26 7.83 -27.91
CA VAL A 144 1.60 7.60 -27.35
C VAL A 144 2.47 6.93 -28.42
N GLU A 145 3.17 7.75 -29.20
CA GLU A 145 4.14 7.30 -30.21
C GLU A 145 5.50 6.94 -29.58
N GLU A 146 6.37 6.30 -30.37
CA GLU A 146 7.74 5.95 -29.99
C GLU A 146 8.60 7.22 -29.83
N ASN A 147 9.30 7.36 -28.70
CA ASN A 147 10.10 8.53 -28.35
C ASN A 147 11.23 8.17 -27.37
N ASP A 148 12.34 7.64 -27.91
CA ASP A 148 13.56 7.30 -27.17
C ASP A 148 14.13 8.48 -26.36
N VAL A 149 14.02 9.72 -26.86
CA VAL A 149 14.56 10.91 -26.19
C VAL A 149 13.81 11.19 -24.88
N ALA A 150 12.48 11.11 -24.92
CA ALA A 150 11.67 11.21 -23.71
C ALA A 150 11.89 10.01 -22.80
N ALA A 151 11.99 8.79 -23.34
CA ALA A 151 12.26 7.59 -22.54
C ALA A 151 13.58 7.70 -21.76
N GLN A 152 14.65 8.18 -22.41
CA GLN A 152 15.94 8.46 -21.78
C GLN A 152 15.82 9.53 -20.67
N GLU A 153 15.01 10.58 -20.86
CA GLU A 153 14.76 11.57 -19.81
C GLU A 153 14.10 10.93 -18.59
N TYR A 154 13.09 10.07 -18.80
CA TYR A 154 12.42 9.33 -17.74
C TYR A 154 13.37 8.39 -16.97
N TYR A 155 14.20 7.61 -17.67
CA TYR A 155 15.22 6.75 -17.04
C TYR A 155 16.28 7.58 -16.28
N MET A 156 16.78 8.68 -16.86
CA MET A 156 17.72 9.58 -16.18
C MET A 156 17.12 10.20 -14.92
N ARG A 157 15.84 10.63 -14.94
CA ARG A 157 15.13 11.13 -13.74
C ARG A 157 15.02 10.06 -12.66
N ALA A 158 14.68 8.82 -13.02
CA ALA A 158 14.60 7.70 -12.08
C ALA A 158 15.96 7.36 -11.45
N ALA A 159 17.04 7.34 -12.24
CA ALA A 159 18.39 7.06 -11.76
C ALA A 159 19.01 8.20 -10.95
N ALA A 160 18.86 9.46 -11.39
CA ALA A 160 19.53 10.60 -10.77
C ALA A 160 18.84 11.07 -9.48
N ASN A 161 17.50 11.21 -9.50
CA ASN A 161 16.76 11.75 -8.36
C ASN A 161 16.48 10.65 -7.31
N TYR A 162 15.96 9.50 -7.78
CA TYR A 162 15.44 8.43 -6.91
C TYR A 162 16.37 7.22 -6.79
N ARG A 163 17.56 7.26 -7.43
CA ARG A 163 18.59 6.20 -7.38
C ARG A 163 18.09 4.82 -7.83
N ASN A 164 17.07 4.77 -8.70
CA ASN A 164 16.48 3.50 -9.13
C ASN A 164 17.56 2.60 -9.78
N PRO A 165 17.79 1.37 -9.29
CA PRO A 165 18.79 0.48 -9.86
C PRO A 165 18.35 -0.08 -11.22
N ASN A 166 17.05 -0.21 -11.49
CA ASN A 166 16.55 -0.75 -12.76
C ASN A 166 16.84 0.24 -13.90
N ALA A 167 16.64 1.54 -13.65
CA ALA A 167 16.92 2.60 -14.61
C ALA A 167 18.40 2.70 -15.03
N GLN A 168 19.34 2.25 -14.19
CA GLN A 168 20.78 2.32 -14.48
C GLN A 168 21.25 1.37 -15.60
N PHE A 169 20.39 0.46 -16.06
CA PHE A 169 20.68 -0.47 -17.16
C PHE A 169 19.99 -0.09 -18.48
N GLU A 170 19.12 0.93 -18.47
CA GLU A 170 18.36 1.42 -19.63
C GLU A 170 18.83 2.81 -20.09
N ILE A 171 20.02 3.27 -19.64
CA ILE A 171 20.67 4.56 -19.94
C ILE A 171 21.86 4.36 -20.90
#